data_AF-A0A378A0J0-F1
#
_entry.id   AF-A0A378A0J0-F1
#
_cell.length_a   1.000
_cell.length_b   1.000
_cell.length_c   1.000
_cell.angle_alpha   90.00
_cell.angle_beta   90.00
_cell.angle_gamma   90.00
#
_symmetry.space_group_name_H-M   'P 1'
#
loop_
_entity.id
_entity.type
_entity.pdbx_description
1 polymer ?
#
loop_
_entity_poly.entity_id
_entity_poly.type
_entity_poly.pdbx_seq_one_letter_code
_entity_poly.pdbx_strand_id
1 'polypeptide(L)'
;MNINVVGTSGSGKSTLARRLAHRLGLPWIELDRLYWRPNWQGAPDEAFFAAIAAATATPGWVLDGNYNRSRSVKWRAVDLVIWVDYGFWRTLRQAVWRAASRAWRHQELWRARATARAFAVRSAAGNPSSSGR
;
A
#
# COMPACT_ATOMS: atom_id res chain seq x y z
N MET A 1 -17.31 4.54 15.71
CA MET A 1 -17.84 4.42 14.34
C MET A 1 -16.75 3.87 13.43
N ASN A 2 -17.04 2.74 12.80
CA ASN A 2 -16.13 1.92 12.02
C ASN A 2 -16.56 1.96 10.56
N ILE A 3 -15.70 2.48 9.69
CA ILE A 3 -16.04 2.75 8.30
C ILE A 3 -15.12 1.94 7.39
N ASN A 4 -15.68 1.18 6.46
CA ASN A 4 -14.93 0.46 5.44
C ASN A 4 -15.17 1.08 4.06
N VAL A 5 -14.12 1.62 3.44
CA VAL A 5 -14.16 2.23 2.12
C VAL A 5 -13.68 1.21 1.09
N VAL A 6 -14.56 0.86 0.16
CA VAL A 6 -14.30 -0.09 -0.93
C VAL A 6 -14.44 0.60 -2.28
N GLY A 7 -13.68 0.13 -3.27
CA GLY A 7 -13.74 0.68 -4.62
C GLY A 7 -12.65 0.11 -5.51
N THR A 8 -12.77 0.33 -6.81
CA THR A 8 -11.80 -0.11 -7.81
C THR A 8 -10.46 0.62 -7.65
N SER A 9 -9.34 -0.04 -7.97
CA SER A 9 -8.03 0.62 -7.97
C SER A 9 -8.06 1.87 -8.85
N GLY A 10 -7.44 2.96 -8.38
CA GLY A 10 -7.42 4.24 -9.09
C GLY A 10 -8.69 5.09 -8.98
N SER A 11 -9.77 4.62 -8.32
CA SER A 11 -11.00 5.42 -8.14
C SER A 11 -10.83 6.61 -7.19
N GLY A 12 -9.73 6.68 -6.44
CA GLY A 12 -9.52 7.71 -5.42
C GLY A 12 -10.09 7.35 -4.04
N LYS A 13 -10.47 6.08 -3.83
CA LYS A 13 -10.89 5.53 -2.51
C LYS A 13 -9.95 5.94 -1.37
N SER A 14 -8.64 5.87 -1.59
CA SER A 14 -7.63 6.16 -0.56
C SER A 14 -7.59 7.63 -0.17
N THR A 15 -7.82 8.51 -1.15
CA THR A 15 -7.96 9.95 -0.89
C THR A 15 -9.23 10.24 -0.10
N LEU A 16 -10.35 9.59 -0.44
CA LEU A 16 -11.60 9.74 0.30
C LEU A 16 -11.46 9.22 1.74
N ALA A 17 -10.95 7.99 1.91
CA ALA A 17 -10.76 7.35 3.20
C ALA A 17 -9.87 8.18 4.12
N ARG A 18 -8.72 8.66 3.62
CA ARG A 18 -7.81 9.52 4.39
C ARG A 18 -8.45 10.85 4.80
N ARG A 19 -9.20 11.50 3.89
CA ARG A 19 -9.91 12.76 4.20
C ARG A 19 -11.04 12.53 5.21
N LEU A 20 -11.74 11.43 5.09
CA LEU A 20 -12.81 11.04 6.01
C LEU A 20 -12.25 10.79 7.41
N ALA A 21 -11.20 9.99 7.50
CA ALA A 21 -10.50 9.72 8.76
C ALA A 21 -10.04 11.01 9.44
N HIS A 22 -9.39 11.90 8.69
CA HIS A 22 -8.96 13.20 9.20
C HIS A 22 -10.11 14.07 9.69
N ARG A 23 -11.24 14.12 8.96
CA ARG A 23 -12.41 14.91 9.37
C ARG A 23 -13.12 14.35 10.59
N LEU A 24 -13.09 13.03 10.78
CA LEU A 24 -13.72 12.36 11.92
C LEU A 24 -12.76 12.18 13.11
N GLY A 25 -11.49 12.56 12.98
CA GLY A 25 -10.47 12.33 14.01
C GLY A 25 -10.18 10.84 14.25
N LEU A 26 -10.39 10.00 13.24
CA LEU A 26 -10.24 8.54 13.34
C LEU A 26 -8.92 8.07 12.70
N PRO A 27 -8.34 6.96 13.18
CA PRO A 27 -7.21 6.32 12.52
C PRO A 27 -7.59 5.84 11.12
N TRP A 28 -6.71 6.11 10.16
CA TRP A 28 -6.79 5.61 8.79
C TRP A 28 -5.93 4.37 8.63
N ILE A 29 -6.53 3.28 8.15
CA ILE A 29 -5.87 1.98 7.97
C ILE A 29 -5.92 1.61 6.50
N GLU A 30 -4.76 1.51 5.85
CA GLU A 30 -4.63 1.09 4.47
C GLU A 30 -4.31 -0.41 4.39
N LEU A 31 -5.21 -1.22 3.85
CA LEU A 31 -5.03 -2.68 3.80
C LEU A 31 -3.83 -3.10 2.94
N ASP A 32 -3.53 -2.35 1.87
CA ASP A 32 -2.37 -2.66 1.02
C ASP A 32 -1.06 -2.55 1.81
N ARG A 33 -0.99 -1.61 2.77
CA ARG A 33 0.18 -1.44 3.64
C ARG A 33 0.36 -2.60 4.63
N LEU A 34 -0.72 -3.26 5.01
CA LEU A 34 -0.68 -4.47 5.85
C LEU A 34 -0.39 -5.73 5.03
N TYR A 35 -0.72 -5.72 3.73
CA TYR A 35 -0.55 -6.87 2.86
C TYR A 35 0.85 -6.98 2.27
N TRP A 36 1.44 -5.87 1.81
CA TRP A 36 2.72 -5.91 1.11
C TRP A 36 3.90 -5.92 2.08
N ARG A 37 4.77 -6.92 1.93
CA ARG A 37 6.07 -7.04 2.61
C ARG A 37 7.19 -6.53 1.68
N PRO A 38 8.43 -6.35 2.20
CA PRO A 38 9.59 -6.05 1.37
C PRO A 38 9.73 -7.03 0.21
N ASN A 39 10.32 -6.59 -0.90
CA ASN A 39 10.45 -7.36 -2.14
C ASN A 39 9.12 -7.72 -2.83
N TRP A 40 8.06 -6.91 -2.61
CA TRP A 40 6.75 -7.13 -3.25
C TRP A 40 6.14 -8.51 -2.96
N GLN A 41 6.44 -9.05 -1.78
CA GLN A 41 5.88 -10.33 -1.34
C GLN A 41 4.57 -10.07 -0.60
N GLY A 42 3.52 -10.80 -0.97
CA GLY A 42 2.26 -10.77 -0.23
C GLY A 42 2.41 -11.43 1.15
N ALA A 43 1.79 -10.84 2.16
CA ALA A 43 1.69 -11.46 3.47
C ALA A 43 0.82 -12.73 3.38
N PRO A 44 1.22 -13.82 4.08
CA PRO A 44 0.34 -14.97 4.24
C PRO A 44 -0.94 -14.53 4.95
N ASP A 45 -2.06 -15.19 4.60
CA ASP A 45 -3.39 -14.77 5.03
C ASP A 45 -3.50 -14.68 6.57
N GLU A 46 -2.90 -15.61 7.30
CA GLU A 46 -2.89 -15.59 8.77
C GLU A 46 -2.23 -14.33 9.35
N ALA A 47 -1.06 -13.95 8.85
CA ALA A 47 -0.35 -12.74 9.29
C ALA A 47 -1.12 -11.47 8.89
N PHE A 48 -1.71 -11.46 7.70
CA PHE A 48 -2.53 -10.36 7.22
C PHE A 48 -3.79 -10.17 8.08
N PHE A 49 -4.48 -11.27 8.40
CA PHE A 49 -5.68 -11.23 9.25
C PHE A 49 -5.37 -10.82 10.68
N ALA A 50 -4.26 -11.30 11.25
CA ALA A 50 -3.80 -10.86 12.56
C ALA A 50 -3.48 -9.35 12.59
N ALA A 51 -2.81 -8.84 11.55
CA ALA A 51 -2.52 -7.40 11.44
C ALA A 51 -3.79 -6.55 11.32
N ILE A 52 -4.79 -7.00 10.55
CA ILE A 52 -6.09 -6.32 10.47
C ILE A 52 -6.77 -6.34 11.84
N ALA A 53 -6.86 -7.50 12.49
CA ALA A 53 -7.52 -7.64 13.78
C ALA A 53 -6.90 -6.72 14.84
N ALA A 54 -5.56 -6.63 14.87
CA ALA A 54 -4.83 -5.72 15.75
C ALA A 54 -5.15 -4.25 15.42
N ALA A 55 -5.16 -3.88 14.15
CA ALA A 55 -5.45 -2.51 13.71
C ALA A 55 -6.92 -2.11 13.96
N THR A 56 -7.85 -3.06 13.99
CA THR A 56 -9.29 -2.84 14.23
C THR A 56 -9.74 -3.24 15.63
N ALA A 57 -8.81 -3.49 16.56
CA ALA A 57 -9.13 -3.98 17.91
C ALA A 57 -9.92 -2.95 18.73
N THR A 58 -9.61 -1.67 18.54
CA THR A 58 -10.32 -0.57 19.20
C THR A 58 -11.39 -0.01 18.26
N PRO A 59 -12.62 0.25 18.73
CA PRO A 59 -13.63 0.93 17.94
C PRO A 59 -13.19 2.34 17.52
N GLY A 60 -13.57 2.74 16.32
CA GLY A 60 -13.25 4.05 15.73
C GLY A 60 -12.12 3.94 14.72
N TRP A 61 -12.44 3.66 13.45
CA TRP A 61 -11.44 3.57 12.38
C TRP A 61 -12.05 3.76 11.00
N VAL A 62 -11.19 4.14 10.05
CA VAL A 62 -11.52 4.16 8.62
C VAL A 62 -10.57 3.23 7.88
N LEU A 63 -11.10 2.12 7.37
CA LEU A 63 -10.38 1.10 6.64
C LEU A 63 -10.49 1.34 5.13
N ASP A 64 -9.37 1.30 4.43
CA ASP A 64 -9.28 1.42 2.98
C ASP A 64 -8.78 0.12 2.36
N GLY A 65 -9.63 -0.54 1.55
CA GLY A 65 -9.21 -1.62 0.68
C GLY A 65 -10.26 -2.71 0.47
N ASN A 66 -10.13 -3.42 -0.65
CA ASN A 66 -11.11 -4.38 -1.12
C ASN A 66 -10.57 -5.83 -1.16
N TYR A 67 -10.15 -6.36 -0.01
CA TYR A 67 -9.77 -7.77 0.11
C TYR A 67 -10.97 -8.62 0.55
N ASN A 68 -11.60 -9.34 -0.39
CA ASN A 68 -12.74 -10.22 -0.10
C ASN A 68 -12.40 -11.31 0.93
N ARG A 69 -11.17 -11.85 0.89
CA ARG A 69 -10.67 -12.82 1.89
C ARG A 69 -10.66 -12.32 3.33
N SER A 70 -10.55 -11.01 3.54
CA SER A 70 -10.55 -10.39 4.89
C SER A 70 -11.95 -10.08 5.42
N ARG A 71 -13.03 -10.38 4.67
CA ARG A 71 -14.40 -10.03 5.06
C ARG A 71 -14.79 -10.64 6.41
N SER A 72 -14.43 -11.90 6.64
CA SER A 72 -14.78 -12.64 7.87
C SER A 72 -14.26 -11.97 9.15
N VAL A 73 -13.12 -11.27 9.08
CA VAL A 73 -12.48 -10.60 10.21
C VAL A 73 -13.08 -9.21 10.44
N LYS A 74 -13.23 -8.42 9.37
CA LYS A 74 -13.59 -7.01 9.49
C LYS A 74 -15.10 -6.74 9.53
N TRP A 75 -15.92 -7.54 8.84
CA TRP A 75 -17.34 -7.21 8.62
C TRP A 75 -18.19 -7.19 9.89
N ARG A 76 -17.80 -7.94 10.92
CA ARG A 76 -18.51 -7.94 12.21
C ARG A 76 -18.44 -6.61 12.95
N ALA A 77 -17.39 -5.83 12.70
CA ALA A 77 -17.13 -4.58 13.39
C ALA A 77 -17.45 -3.35 12.52
N VAL A 78 -17.84 -3.50 11.25
CA VAL A 78 -18.11 -2.34 10.37
C VAL A 78 -19.51 -1.78 10.62
N ASP A 79 -19.60 -0.49 10.91
CA ASP A 79 -20.87 0.24 11.03
C ASP A 79 -21.34 0.78 9.67
N LEU A 80 -20.40 1.19 8.81
CA LEU A 80 -20.68 1.82 7.52
C LEU A 80 -19.74 1.33 6.42
N VAL A 81 -20.31 0.90 5.29
CA VAL A 81 -19.54 0.62 4.07
C VAL A 81 -19.75 1.74 3.06
N ILE A 82 -18.67 2.37 2.61
CA ILE A 82 -18.70 3.38 1.55
C ILE A 82 -18.15 2.75 0.28
N TRP A 83 -19.00 2.55 -0.71
CA TRP A 83 -18.57 2.12 -2.03
C TRP A 83 -18.27 3.34 -2.91
N VAL A 84 -17.02 3.46 -3.32
CA VAL A 84 -16.53 4.51 -4.23
C VAL A 84 -16.48 3.97 -5.65
N ASP A 85 -17.61 4.12 -6.36
CA ASP A 85 -17.73 3.82 -7.79
C ASP A 85 -17.72 5.13 -8.58
N TYR A 86 -16.53 5.69 -8.79
CA TYR A 86 -16.42 6.73 -9.80
C TYR A 86 -16.38 6.06 -11.16
N GLY A 87 -17.46 6.27 -11.94
CA GLY A 87 -17.57 5.75 -13.30
C GLY A 87 -16.26 5.89 -14.07
N PHE A 88 -15.80 4.76 -14.60
CA PHE A 88 -14.57 4.52 -15.37
C PHE A 88 -14.07 5.72 -16.17
N TRP A 89 -14.98 6.45 -16.81
CA TRP A 89 -14.75 7.65 -17.61
C TRP A 89 -14.06 8.80 -16.87
N ARG A 90 -14.31 9.04 -15.58
CA ARG A 90 -13.62 10.11 -14.82
C ARG A 90 -12.17 9.73 -14.51
N THR A 91 -11.92 8.47 -14.16
CA THR A 91 -10.57 7.95 -13.88
C THR A 91 -9.74 7.87 -15.16
N LEU A 92 -10.32 7.34 -16.25
CA LEU A 92 -9.70 7.32 -17.56
C LEU A 92 -9.40 8.73 -18.07
N ARG A 93 -10.36 9.67 -17.95
CA ARG A 93 -10.13 11.07 -18.36
C ARG A 93 -9.01 11.74 -17.57
N GLN A 94 -8.90 11.50 -16.25
CA GLN A 94 -7.80 12.04 -15.46
C GLN A 94 -6.46 11.40 -15.81
N ALA A 95 -6.42 10.09 -16.06
CA ALA A 95 -5.21 9.38 -16.48
C ALA A 95 -4.74 9.85 -17.86
N VAL A 96 -5.66 9.93 -18.83
CA VAL A 96 -5.39 10.44 -20.18
C VAL A 96 -4.97 11.89 -20.15
N TRP A 97 -5.66 12.75 -19.40
CA TRP A 97 -5.28 14.17 -19.28
C TRP A 97 -3.89 14.35 -18.64
N ARG A 98 -3.56 13.56 -17.61
CA ARG A 98 -2.21 13.57 -17.01
C ARG A 98 -1.15 13.07 -17.98
N ALA A 99 -1.41 12.00 -18.72
CA ALA A 99 -0.50 11.50 -19.74
C ALA A 99 -0.30 12.52 -20.88
N ALA A 100 -1.38 13.12 -21.39
CA ALA A 100 -1.33 14.16 -22.41
C ALA A 100 -0.60 15.43 -21.93
N SER A 101 -0.85 15.88 -20.70
CA SER A 101 -0.15 17.02 -20.11
C SER A 101 1.35 16.78 -19.90
N ARG A 102 1.76 15.53 -19.66
CA ARG A 102 3.17 15.13 -19.55
C ARG A 102 3.83 15.02 -20.92
N ALA A 103 3.12 14.50 -21.92
CA ALA A 103 3.58 14.45 -23.30
C ALA A 103 3.76 15.86 -23.89
N TRP A 104 2.83 16.78 -23.61
CA TRP A 104 2.92 18.18 -24.04
C TRP A 104 4.01 19.01 -23.35
N ARG A 105 4.50 18.58 -22.19
CA ARG A 105 5.53 19.32 -21.44
C ARG A 105 6.97 18.89 -21.74
N HIS A 106 7.19 17.94 -22.64
CA HIS A 106 8.54 17.51 -23.08
C HIS A 106 9.56 17.43 -21.94
N GLN A 107 9.16 16.92 -20.77
CA GLN A 107 10.14 16.65 -19.72
C GLN A 107 10.80 15.33 -20.05
N GLU A 108 12.07 15.40 -20.45
CA GLU A 108 12.97 14.27 -20.58
C GLU A 108 12.81 13.36 -19.35
N LEU A 109 12.23 12.18 -19.56
CA LEU A 109 12.04 11.15 -18.53
C LEU A 109 13.36 10.45 -18.14
N TRP A 110 14.50 10.95 -18.64
CA TRP A 110 15.80 10.42 -18.32
C TRP A 110 16.82 11.55 -18.19
N ARG A 111 17.41 11.71 -17.00
CA ARG A 111 18.84 12.02 -16.94
C ARG A 111 19.53 10.70 -16.70
N ALA A 112 20.27 10.23 -17.71
CA ALA A 112 21.44 9.41 -17.46
C ALA A 112 22.23 10.10 -16.36
N ARG A 113 22.28 9.51 -15.18
CA ARG A 113 23.44 9.70 -14.33
C ARG A 113 23.96 8.35 -13.91
N ALA A 114 24.84 7.88 -14.81
CA ALA A 114 26.05 7.13 -14.53
C ALA A 114 25.89 5.89 -13.64
N THR A 115 25.60 4.77 -14.29
CA THR A 115 26.19 3.50 -13.90
C THR A 115 27.71 3.61 -14.09
N ALA A 116 28.43 4.09 -13.07
CA ALA A 116 29.87 4.03 -13.02
C ALA A 116 30.38 3.85 -11.59
N ARG A 117 30.88 2.63 -11.35
CA ARG A 117 31.98 2.26 -10.43
C ARG A 117 31.72 2.37 -8.93
N ALA A 118 31.55 1.22 -8.27
CA ALA A 118 32.67 0.53 -7.61
C ALA A 118 32.13 -0.50 -6.61
N PHE A 119 32.26 -1.79 -6.93
CA PHE A 119 32.46 -2.79 -5.88
C PHE A 119 33.64 -3.67 -6.28
N ALA A 120 34.82 -3.18 -5.91
CA ALA A 120 36.02 -4.00 -5.88
C ALA A 120 35.82 -5.05 -4.78
N VAL A 121 35.68 -6.32 -5.18
CA VAL A 121 35.77 -7.44 -4.25
C VAL A 121 37.21 -7.51 -3.76
N ARG A 122 37.44 -7.03 -2.53
CA ARG A 122 38.66 -7.30 -1.79
C ARG A 122 38.44 -8.60 -1.01
N SER A 123 38.79 -9.71 -1.64
CA SER A 123 39.15 -10.95 -0.96
C SER A 123 40.47 -10.72 -0.23
N ALA A 124 40.50 -10.88 1.09
CA ALA A 124 41.65 -11.44 1.84
C ALA A 124 41.39 -11.45 3.35
N ALA A 125 41.80 -12.58 3.94
CA ALA A 125 42.13 -12.83 5.35
C ALA A 125 40.93 -13.05 6.31
N GLY A 126 40.81 -14.16 7.03
CA GLY A 126 41.75 -15.27 7.20
C GLY A 126 41.16 -16.33 8.11
N ASN A 127 41.38 -17.58 7.73
CA ASN A 127 41.37 -18.72 8.64
C ASN A 127 42.52 -18.54 9.65
N PRO A 128 42.35 -18.98 10.91
CA PRO A 128 43.34 -19.92 11.41
C PRO A 128 42.70 -21.16 12.04
N SER A 129 43.33 -22.26 11.66
CA SER A 129 43.19 -23.62 12.13
C SER A 129 43.48 -23.82 13.62
N SER A 130 42.85 -24.89 14.15
CA SER A 130 43.32 -25.85 15.18
C SER A 130 43.52 -25.41 16.63
N SER A 131 42.79 -26.04 17.57
CA SER A 131 43.33 -27.09 18.48
C SER A 131 42.40 -27.40 19.67
N GLY A 132 42.23 -28.70 19.98
CA GLY A 132 42.11 -29.21 21.35
C GLY A 132 40.72 -29.32 21.98
N ARG A 133 40.10 -30.51 21.90
CA ARG A 133 39.87 -31.44 23.02
C ARG A 133 39.22 -32.73 22.53
#